data_AF-A0A349JR84-F1
#
_entry.id   AF-A0A349JR84-F1
#
_cell.length_a   1.000
_cell.length_b   1.000
_cell.length_c   1.000
_cell.angle_alpha   90.00
_cell.angle_beta   90.00
_cell.angle_gamma   90.00
#
_symmetry.space_group_name_H-M   'P 1'
#
loop_
_entity.id
_entity.type
_entity.pdbx_description
1 polymer ?
#
loop_
_entity_poly.entity_id
_entity_poly.type
_entity_poly.pdbx_seq_one_letter_code
_entity_poly.pdbx_strand_id
1 'polypeptide(L)'
;VWDYDGNTQVFLVDMIRNDREVKALVQANRNGYFYILDRTDGSFISASAYIQANWATIAEDGRPIVNPEALPTVDPNVRVCPGHLGGMNGAWTGALNPGLGLAFIPAVESCEFYQKGIATFVPGQMFLGGGYELIDVEAERSYGVLAAIDIVTGETRWRYVDPIPLMAGTLSTEGGVVFTGNQLGFALAFDAESGEEVWRHRLGAGVRSQPIAYEADGRVFVAIGAGNGRFLESTGAPDIFPEGGQLFVFELP
;
A
#
# COMPACT_ATOMS: atom_id res chain seq x y z
N VAL A 1 -4.37 9.63 -16.14
CA VAL A 1 -5.60 8.90 -16.54
C VAL A 1 -6.33 8.42 -15.30
N TRP A 2 -5.70 7.57 -14.47
CA TRP A 2 -6.31 6.98 -13.27
C TRP A 2 -5.72 7.46 -11.93
N ASP A 3 -5.01 8.59 -11.92
CA ASP A 3 -4.38 9.13 -10.69
C ASP A 3 -3.44 8.15 -9.96
N TYR A 4 -2.69 7.32 -10.70
CA TYR A 4 -1.69 6.44 -10.10
C TYR A 4 -0.34 7.16 -9.94
N ASP A 5 -0.19 7.90 -8.85
CA ASP A 5 1.07 8.58 -8.51
C ASP A 5 2.21 7.57 -8.27
N GLY A 6 3.38 7.86 -8.84
CA GLY A 6 4.59 7.04 -8.68
C GLY A 6 5.43 7.36 -7.44
N ASN A 7 4.82 7.92 -6.39
CA ASN A 7 5.49 8.52 -5.24
C ASN A 7 5.52 7.62 -3.98
N THR A 8 5.18 6.34 -4.10
CA THR A 8 5.26 5.39 -2.98
C THR A 8 6.71 5.10 -2.59
N GLN A 9 6.91 4.57 -1.38
CA GLN A 9 8.25 4.25 -0.88
C GLN A 9 9.03 3.34 -1.83
N VAL A 10 10.31 3.68 -1.97
CA VAL A 10 11.31 2.93 -2.70
C VAL A 10 12.22 2.23 -1.71
N PHE A 11 12.48 0.94 -1.92
CA PHE A 11 13.50 0.19 -1.18
C PHE A 11 14.71 -0.06 -2.06
N LEU A 12 15.91 0.15 -1.51
CA LEU A 12 17.16 -0.23 -2.15
C LEU A 12 17.62 -1.55 -1.53
N VAL A 13 17.82 -2.56 -2.36
CA VAL A 13 18.09 -3.94 -1.91
C VAL A 13 19.21 -4.56 -2.70
N ASP A 14 20.07 -5.31 -2.02
CA ASP A 14 21.03 -6.20 -2.68
C ASP A 14 20.46 -7.60 -2.61
N MET A 15 20.38 -8.27 -3.76
CA MET A 15 19.80 -9.61 -3.86
C MET A 15 20.58 -10.49 -4.81
N ILE A 16 20.49 -11.80 -4.61
CA ILE A 16 21.01 -12.79 -5.56
C ILE A 16 19.87 -13.21 -6.48
N ARG A 17 20.03 -12.99 -7.78
CA ARG A 17 19.08 -13.41 -8.82
C ARG A 17 19.84 -14.06 -9.97
N ASN A 18 19.46 -15.29 -10.34
CA ASN A 18 20.16 -16.09 -11.34
C ASN A 18 21.68 -16.20 -11.07
N ASP A 19 22.04 -16.53 -9.83
CA ASP A 19 23.42 -16.66 -9.34
C ASP A 19 24.29 -15.39 -9.49
N ARG A 20 23.66 -14.21 -9.62
CA ARG A 20 24.34 -12.92 -9.69
C ARG A 20 23.83 -11.96 -8.63
N GLU A 21 24.75 -11.21 -8.05
CA GLU A 21 24.40 -10.07 -7.21
C GLU A 21 23.79 -8.97 -8.08
N VAL A 22 22.60 -8.53 -7.69
CA VAL A 22 21.86 -7.44 -8.33
C VAL A 22 21.63 -6.36 -7.30
N LYS A 23 22.08 -5.15 -7.64
CA LYS A 23 21.80 -3.94 -6.87
C LYS A 23 20.44 -3.42 -7.32
N ALA A 24 19.38 -3.83 -6.63
CA ALA A 24 18.02 -3.54 -7.03
C ALA A 24 17.39 -2.34 -6.30
N LEU A 25 16.39 -1.79 -6.98
CA LEU A 25 15.36 -0.92 -6.45
C LEU A 25 14.04 -1.68 -6.56
N VAL A 26 13.29 -1.77 -5.46
CA VAL A 26 11.94 -2.35 -5.47
C VAL A 26 10.89 -1.36 -4.99
N GLN A 27 9.71 -1.38 -5.61
CA GLN A 27 8.63 -0.44 -5.33
C GLN A 27 7.26 -1.06 -5.57
N ALA A 28 6.41 -1.09 -4.55
CA ALA A 28 4.97 -1.29 -4.70
C ALA A 28 4.32 0.02 -5.12
N ASN A 29 3.78 0.10 -6.32
CA ASN A 29 3.23 1.34 -6.88
C ASN A 29 1.71 1.42 -6.70
N ARG A 30 1.16 2.64 -6.59
CA ARG A 30 -0.29 2.92 -6.61
C ARG A 30 -1.03 2.16 -7.71
N ASN A 31 -0.40 1.95 -8.87
CA ASN A 31 -0.99 1.26 -10.01
C ASN A 31 -1.23 -0.26 -9.82
N GLY A 32 -0.84 -0.84 -8.69
CA GLY A 32 -1.06 -2.24 -8.35
C GLY A 32 0.05 -3.20 -8.74
N TYR A 33 1.18 -2.70 -9.26
CA TYR A 33 2.36 -3.48 -9.59
C TYR A 33 3.51 -3.26 -8.62
N PHE A 34 4.22 -4.34 -8.31
CA PHE A 34 5.48 -4.35 -7.60
C PHE A 34 6.61 -4.43 -8.63
N TYR A 35 7.38 -3.35 -8.73
CA TYR A 35 8.46 -3.21 -9.70
C TYR A 35 9.80 -3.59 -9.10
N ILE A 36 10.64 -4.21 -9.92
CA ILE A 36 12.04 -4.53 -9.63
C ILE A 36 12.89 -3.97 -10.77
N LEU A 37 13.80 -3.05 -10.44
CA LEU A 37 14.74 -2.41 -11.36
C LEU A 37 16.17 -2.60 -10.87
N ASP A 38 17.15 -2.61 -11.78
CA ASP A 38 18.55 -2.42 -11.39
C ASP A 38 18.75 -0.94 -11.05
N ARG A 39 19.19 -0.64 -9.83
CA ARG A 39 19.33 0.73 -9.34
C ARG A 39 20.61 1.42 -9.86
N THR A 40 21.49 0.70 -10.54
CA THR A 40 22.75 1.24 -11.07
C THR A 40 22.56 1.91 -12.43
N ASP A 41 21.63 1.42 -13.24
CA ASP A 41 21.35 1.95 -14.58
C ASP A 41 19.85 2.20 -14.88
N GLY A 42 18.95 1.78 -13.98
CA GLY A 42 17.50 1.92 -14.14
C GLY A 42 16.88 0.86 -15.05
N SER A 43 17.61 -0.17 -15.45
CA SER A 43 17.09 -1.23 -16.31
C SER A 43 15.98 -2.02 -15.62
N PHE A 44 14.94 -2.33 -16.41
CA PHE A 44 13.80 -3.12 -15.94
C PHE A 44 14.21 -4.59 -15.74
N ILE A 45 13.81 -5.16 -14.60
CA ILE A 45 14.05 -6.57 -14.28
C ILE A 45 12.73 -7.35 -14.33
N SER A 46 11.71 -6.92 -13.57
CA SER A 46 10.38 -7.54 -13.58
C SER A 46 9.34 -6.67 -12.89
N ALA A 47 8.07 -6.96 -13.15
CA ALA A 47 6.95 -6.44 -12.37
C ALA A 47 5.85 -7.47 -12.23
N SER A 48 5.24 -7.52 -11.05
CA SER A 48 4.18 -8.46 -10.71
C SER A 48 3.03 -7.71 -10.05
N ALA A 49 1.78 -8.07 -10.38
CA ALA A 49 0.62 -7.49 -9.70
C ALA A 49 0.57 -7.99 -8.25
N TYR A 50 0.41 -7.08 -7.28
CA TYR A 50 0.29 -7.43 -5.86
C TYR A 50 -1.11 -7.18 -5.28
N ILE A 51 -2.00 -6.62 -6.10
CA ILE A 51 -3.43 -6.40 -5.89
C ILE A 51 -4.16 -6.55 -7.23
N GLN A 52 -5.49 -6.44 -7.24
CA GLN A 52 -6.25 -6.43 -8.49
C GLN A 52 -5.89 -5.22 -9.36
N ALA A 53 -5.41 -5.46 -10.58
CA ALA A 53 -5.14 -4.44 -11.59
C ALA A 53 -5.71 -4.87 -12.94
N ASN A 54 -6.64 -4.09 -13.50
CA ASN A 54 -7.25 -4.36 -14.82
C ASN A 54 -6.93 -3.29 -15.88
N TRP A 55 -6.22 -2.24 -15.50
CA TRP A 55 -5.91 -1.10 -16.36
C TRP A 55 -4.82 -1.39 -17.39
N ALA A 56 -3.96 -2.37 -17.13
CA ALA A 56 -2.88 -2.77 -18.03
C ALA A 56 -2.42 -4.20 -17.73
N THR A 57 -1.54 -4.70 -18.59
CA THR A 57 -0.53 -5.72 -18.27
C THR A 57 0.87 -5.10 -18.43
N ILE A 58 1.95 -5.77 -17.98
CA ILE A 58 3.31 -5.26 -18.14
C ILE A 58 4.03 -6.04 -19.24
N ALA A 59 4.59 -5.33 -20.22
CA ALA A 59 5.41 -5.92 -21.28
C ALA A 59 6.79 -6.36 -20.77
N GLU A 60 7.51 -7.14 -21.57
CA GLU A 60 8.86 -7.61 -21.23
C GLU A 60 9.86 -6.46 -21.01
N ASP A 61 9.66 -5.31 -21.65
CA ASP A 61 10.48 -4.10 -21.48
C ASP A 61 10.06 -3.23 -20.28
N GLY A 62 9.07 -3.69 -19.49
CA GLY A 62 8.54 -2.99 -18.33
C GLY A 62 7.48 -1.94 -18.64
N ARG A 63 7.16 -1.69 -19.92
CA ARG A 63 6.13 -0.72 -20.27
C ARG A 63 4.73 -1.30 -20.06
N PRO A 64 3.81 -0.57 -19.41
CA PRO A 64 2.43 -1.01 -19.32
C PRO A 64 1.76 -1.06 -20.69
N ILE A 65 1.18 -2.21 -21.04
CA ILE A 65 0.26 -2.39 -22.15
C ILE A 65 -1.14 -2.05 -21.63
N VAL A 66 -1.57 -0.82 -21.89
CA VAL A 66 -2.87 -0.31 -21.42
C VAL A 66 -4.01 -1.14 -21.99
N ASN A 67 -4.94 -1.54 -21.13
CA ASN A 67 -6.21 -2.13 -21.52
C ASN A 67 -7.15 -1.03 -22.05
N PRO A 68 -7.54 -1.05 -23.33
CA PRO A 68 -8.44 -0.03 -23.88
C PRO A 68 -9.80 0.02 -23.19
N GLU A 69 -10.28 -1.11 -22.65
CA GLU A 69 -11.56 -1.19 -21.93
C GLU A 69 -11.50 -0.51 -20.55
N ALA A 70 -10.30 -0.22 -20.04
CA ALA A 70 -10.10 0.50 -18.79
C ALA A 70 -9.86 2.01 -18.98
N LEU A 71 -9.87 2.52 -20.23
CA LEU A 71 -9.71 3.94 -20.50
C LEU A 71 -11.01 4.70 -20.18
N PRO A 72 -11.01 5.71 -19.30
CA PRO A 72 -12.21 6.46 -18.97
C PRO A 72 -12.77 7.20 -20.18
N THR A 73 -14.09 7.09 -20.38
CA THR A 73 -14.85 7.82 -21.41
C THR A 73 -15.78 8.83 -20.74
N VAL A 74 -16.47 9.66 -21.54
CA VAL A 74 -17.49 10.59 -21.01
C VAL A 74 -18.74 9.83 -20.56
N ASP A 75 -19.10 8.78 -21.29
CA ASP A 75 -20.22 7.88 -21.03
C ASP A 75 -19.98 6.59 -21.83
N PRO A 76 -20.15 5.37 -21.27
CA PRO A 76 -20.45 5.07 -19.86
C PRO A 76 -19.24 5.16 -18.93
N ASN A 77 -19.47 5.18 -17.63
CA ASN A 77 -18.42 5.01 -16.63
C ASN A 77 -17.69 3.66 -16.80
N VAL A 78 -16.39 3.65 -16.55
CA VAL A 78 -15.53 2.48 -16.77
C VAL A 78 -15.00 1.95 -15.44
N ARG A 79 -15.20 0.65 -15.16
CA ARG A 79 -14.71 0.04 -13.90
C ARG A 79 -13.22 -0.24 -13.99
N VAL A 80 -12.44 0.40 -13.12
CA VAL A 80 -10.99 0.25 -13.08
C VAL A 80 -10.53 -0.18 -11.70
N CYS A 81 -9.58 -1.10 -11.67
CA CYS A 81 -8.84 -1.55 -10.50
C CYS A 81 -7.34 -1.29 -10.72
N PRO A 82 -6.61 -0.79 -9.71
CA PRO A 82 -7.14 -0.26 -8.45
C PRO A 82 -8.00 1.02 -8.62
N GLY A 83 -8.69 1.44 -7.55
CA GLY A 83 -9.33 2.76 -7.47
C GLY A 83 -8.31 3.91 -7.42
N HIS A 84 -8.76 5.16 -7.31
CA HIS A 84 -7.87 6.35 -7.30
C HIS A 84 -6.87 6.33 -6.16
N LEU A 85 -7.26 5.74 -5.02
CA LEU A 85 -6.35 5.52 -3.92
C LEU A 85 -5.20 4.57 -4.28
N GLY A 86 -5.30 3.76 -5.33
CA GLY A 86 -4.26 2.83 -5.73
C GLY A 86 -4.04 1.70 -4.73
N GLY A 87 -3.13 0.78 -5.04
CA GLY A 87 -2.76 -0.30 -4.13
C GLY A 87 -2.09 0.22 -2.88
N MET A 88 -0.97 0.93 -3.00
CA MET A 88 -0.23 1.47 -1.86
C MET A 88 -0.36 3.01 -1.84
N ASN A 89 -0.96 3.56 -0.78
CA ASN A 89 -1.16 5.01 -0.62
C ASN A 89 -1.02 5.45 0.82
N GLY A 90 -1.84 4.91 1.73
CA GLY A 90 -1.71 4.95 3.19
C GLY A 90 -0.73 5.98 3.80
N ALA A 91 0.26 5.47 4.53
CA ALA A 91 1.43 6.19 5.02
C ALA A 91 2.51 6.38 3.92
N TRP A 92 2.22 5.96 2.69
CA TRP A 92 3.16 5.79 1.57
C TRP A 92 4.34 4.86 1.86
N THR A 93 4.34 4.17 3.01
CA THR A 93 5.46 3.39 3.51
C THR A 93 5.10 1.91 3.73
N GLY A 94 6.10 1.07 3.51
CA GLY A 94 6.12 -0.33 3.92
C GLY A 94 7.43 -0.64 4.64
N ALA A 95 7.64 -1.91 4.96
CA ALA A 95 8.87 -2.41 5.55
C ALA A 95 9.48 -3.48 4.66
N LEU A 96 10.78 -3.68 4.83
CA LEU A 96 11.51 -4.75 4.19
C LEU A 96 12.36 -5.46 5.23
N ASN A 97 12.39 -6.79 5.17
CA ASN A 97 13.27 -7.62 5.96
C ASN A 97 14.28 -8.32 5.02
N PRO A 98 15.55 -7.85 4.99
CA PRO A 98 16.57 -8.43 4.11
C PRO A 98 16.90 -9.88 4.46
N GLY A 99 16.81 -10.26 5.75
CA GLY A 99 17.09 -11.62 6.20
C GLY A 99 16.07 -12.63 5.68
N LEU A 100 14.81 -12.22 5.53
CA LEU A 100 13.74 -13.03 4.95
C LEU A 100 13.59 -12.85 3.43
N GLY A 101 14.16 -11.78 2.86
CA GLY A 101 13.93 -11.40 1.47
C GLY A 101 12.49 -10.97 1.19
N LEU A 102 11.80 -10.39 2.19
CA LEU A 102 10.38 -10.02 2.10
C LEU A 102 10.16 -8.52 2.27
N ALA A 103 9.29 -7.95 1.44
CA ALA A 103 8.69 -6.63 1.61
C ALA A 103 7.25 -6.76 2.12
N PHE A 104 6.87 -5.99 3.14
CA PHE A 104 5.55 -6.00 3.76
C PHE A 104 4.78 -4.75 3.35
N ILE A 105 3.84 -4.91 2.43
CA ILE A 105 3.14 -3.81 1.77
C ILE A 105 1.70 -3.73 2.27
N PRO A 106 1.33 -2.67 3.00
CA PRO A 106 -0.06 -2.37 3.29
C PRO A 106 -0.74 -1.84 2.02
N ALA A 107 -1.92 -2.35 1.72
CA ALA A 107 -2.59 -2.12 0.47
C ALA A 107 -4.11 -1.95 0.60
N VAL A 108 -4.68 -1.27 -0.39
CA VAL A 108 -6.11 -1.09 -0.63
C VAL A 108 -6.50 -1.98 -1.81
N GLU A 109 -7.44 -2.89 -1.59
CA GLU A 109 -8.12 -3.64 -2.65
C GLU A 109 -9.50 -3.01 -2.86
N SER A 110 -9.60 -2.20 -3.90
CA SER A 110 -10.82 -1.49 -4.26
C SER A 110 -10.77 -1.11 -5.73
N CYS A 111 -11.92 -1.09 -6.38
CA CYS A 111 -12.10 -0.61 -7.74
C CYS A 111 -13.16 0.48 -7.80
N GLU A 112 -13.04 1.33 -8.80
CA GLU A 112 -13.90 2.50 -8.96
C GLU A 112 -14.42 2.61 -10.38
N PHE A 113 -15.53 3.31 -10.54
CA PHE A 113 -15.94 3.78 -11.85
C PHE A 113 -15.23 5.08 -12.15
N TYR A 114 -14.54 5.17 -13.28
CA TYR A 114 -13.92 6.39 -13.76
C TYR A 114 -14.72 7.02 -14.90
N GLN A 115 -14.78 8.34 -14.88
CA GLN A 115 -15.41 9.15 -15.92
C GLN A 115 -14.49 10.28 -16.36
N LYS A 116 -14.40 10.48 -17.67
CA LYS A 116 -13.72 11.62 -18.27
C LYS A 116 -14.62 12.85 -18.22
N GLY A 117 -14.10 13.95 -17.69
CA GLY A 117 -14.80 15.23 -17.61
C GLY A 117 -14.21 16.26 -18.59
N ILE A 118 -14.94 17.35 -18.78
CA ILE A 118 -14.40 18.56 -19.40
C ILE A 118 -13.95 19.47 -18.26
N ALA A 119 -12.65 19.81 -18.23
CA ALA A 119 -12.12 20.78 -17.28
C ALA A 119 -11.41 21.91 -18.02
N THR A 120 -11.57 23.13 -17.51
CA THR A 120 -10.81 24.31 -17.95
C THR A 120 -9.89 24.73 -16.81
N PHE A 121 -8.61 24.97 -17.11
CA PHE A 121 -7.66 25.42 -16.10
C PHE A 121 -7.97 26.86 -15.67
N VAL A 122 -8.14 27.05 -14.37
CA VAL A 122 -8.29 28.37 -13.73
C VAL A 122 -7.31 28.42 -12.55
N PRO A 123 -6.39 29.40 -12.50
CA PRO A 123 -5.43 29.51 -11.41
C PRO A 123 -6.10 29.50 -10.03
N GLY A 124 -5.62 28.63 -9.14
CA GLY A 124 -6.13 28.48 -7.77
C GLY A 124 -7.38 27.60 -7.62
N GLN A 125 -7.93 27.05 -8.70
CA GLN A 125 -9.05 26.10 -8.65
C GLN A 125 -8.57 24.66 -8.83
N MET A 126 -9.35 23.69 -8.31
CA MET A 126 -9.11 22.27 -8.57
C MET A 126 -9.23 21.96 -10.07
N PHE A 127 -8.36 21.08 -10.57
CA PHE A 127 -8.29 20.75 -12.00
C PHE A 127 -8.06 19.24 -12.19
N LEU A 128 -9.15 18.46 -12.13
CA LEU A 128 -9.11 16.99 -12.16
C LEU A 128 -9.34 16.40 -13.56
N GLY A 129 -10.06 17.10 -14.45
CA GLY A 129 -10.30 16.63 -15.83
C GLY A 129 -11.21 15.38 -15.94
N GLY A 130 -11.85 15.01 -14.84
CA GLY A 130 -12.66 13.80 -14.70
C GLY A 130 -13.00 13.55 -13.24
N GLY A 131 -13.66 12.42 -13.00
CA GLY A 131 -14.08 12.00 -11.67
C GLY A 131 -14.11 10.49 -11.54
N TYR A 132 -14.41 10.05 -10.33
CA TYR A 132 -14.58 8.65 -9.97
C TYR A 132 -15.79 8.47 -9.05
N GLU A 133 -16.37 7.27 -9.07
CA GLU A 133 -17.42 6.84 -8.14
C GLU A 133 -16.91 5.65 -7.32
N LEU A 134 -17.15 5.70 -6.01
CA LEU A 134 -16.60 4.77 -5.02
C LEU A 134 -17.42 3.46 -4.94
N ILE A 135 -17.67 2.82 -6.08
CA ILE A 135 -18.61 1.69 -6.19
C ILE A 135 -18.28 0.48 -5.32
N ASP A 136 -17.00 0.20 -5.05
CA ASP A 136 -16.63 -0.90 -4.17
C ASP A 136 -16.73 -0.48 -2.70
N VAL A 137 -16.57 0.79 -2.36
CA VAL A 137 -16.86 1.29 -1.00
C VAL A 137 -18.37 1.24 -0.73
N GLU A 138 -19.19 1.77 -1.64
CA GLU A 138 -20.65 1.79 -1.52
C GLU A 138 -21.25 0.38 -1.46
N ALA A 139 -20.61 -0.58 -2.14
CA ALA A 139 -21.02 -1.98 -2.14
C ALA A 139 -20.36 -2.82 -1.03
N GLU A 140 -19.62 -2.22 -0.09
CA GLU A 140 -18.90 -2.92 0.99
C GLU A 140 -17.93 -4.02 0.46
N ARG A 141 -17.30 -3.75 -0.68
CA ARG A 141 -16.30 -4.60 -1.36
C ARG A 141 -14.88 -4.04 -1.33
N SER A 142 -14.67 -2.86 -0.75
CA SER A 142 -13.35 -2.28 -0.51
C SER A 142 -12.75 -2.85 0.78
N TYR A 143 -11.55 -3.43 0.70
CA TYR A 143 -10.90 -4.06 1.86
C TYR A 143 -9.39 -3.81 1.88
N GLY A 144 -8.76 -4.14 3.02
CA GLY A 144 -7.33 -3.96 3.23
C GLY A 144 -6.55 -5.24 3.05
N VAL A 145 -5.32 -5.12 2.58
CA VAL A 145 -4.39 -6.25 2.49
C VAL A 145 -3.04 -5.86 3.07
N LEU A 146 -2.46 -6.73 3.90
CA LEU A 146 -1.03 -6.72 4.16
C LEU A 146 -0.41 -7.84 3.35
N ALA A 147 0.37 -7.50 2.32
CA ALA A 147 1.03 -8.46 1.44
C ALA A 147 2.50 -8.59 1.81
N ALA A 148 2.97 -9.81 2.05
CA ALA A 148 4.41 -10.10 2.05
C ALA A 148 4.84 -10.52 0.65
N ILE A 149 5.73 -9.75 0.04
CA ILE A 149 6.19 -9.91 -1.33
C ILE A 149 7.65 -10.32 -1.31
N ASP A 150 7.99 -11.39 -2.01
CA ASP A 150 9.37 -11.81 -2.25
C ASP A 150 10.08 -10.76 -3.11
N ILE A 151 11.19 -10.21 -2.61
CA ILE A 151 11.88 -9.10 -3.28
C ILE A 151 12.68 -9.54 -4.50
N VAL A 152 12.92 -10.84 -4.67
CA VAL A 152 13.65 -11.43 -5.79
C VAL A 152 12.71 -11.74 -6.94
N THR A 153 11.58 -12.39 -6.65
CA THR A 153 10.60 -12.83 -7.65
C THR A 153 9.50 -11.80 -7.90
N GLY A 154 9.20 -10.95 -6.92
CA GLY A 154 8.04 -10.05 -6.92
C GLY A 154 6.72 -10.77 -6.62
N GLU A 155 6.75 -12.04 -6.26
CA GLU A 155 5.55 -12.82 -5.96
C GLU A 155 5.10 -12.63 -4.51
N THR A 156 3.79 -12.63 -4.29
CA THR A 156 3.23 -12.56 -2.94
C THR A 156 3.35 -13.93 -2.27
N ARG A 157 4.06 -13.98 -1.13
CA ARG A 157 4.22 -15.20 -0.30
C ARG A 157 3.00 -15.47 0.58
N TRP A 158 2.47 -14.43 1.21
CA TRP A 158 1.25 -14.50 1.99
C TRP A 158 0.51 -13.16 1.98
N ARG A 159 -0.78 -13.20 2.32
CA ARG A 159 -1.64 -12.01 2.46
C ARG A 159 -2.48 -12.15 3.73
N TYR A 160 -2.51 -11.09 4.53
CA TYR A 160 -3.55 -10.87 5.52
C TYR A 160 -4.63 -9.96 4.94
N VAL A 161 -5.90 -10.27 5.21
CA VAL A 161 -7.05 -9.49 4.75
C VAL A 161 -7.69 -8.79 5.93
N ASP A 162 -7.71 -7.45 5.90
CA ASP A 162 -8.45 -6.61 6.84
C ASP A 162 -9.80 -6.23 6.21
N PRO A 163 -10.91 -6.20 6.98
CA PRO A 163 -12.22 -5.80 6.44
C PRO A 163 -12.26 -4.37 5.89
N ILE A 164 -11.31 -3.50 6.24
CA ILE A 164 -11.24 -2.11 5.76
C ILE A 164 -9.83 -1.84 5.20
N PRO A 165 -9.68 -0.98 4.16
CA PRO A 165 -8.38 -0.62 3.60
C PRO A 165 -7.28 -0.34 4.64
N LEU A 166 -6.11 -0.97 4.45
CA LEU A 166 -4.96 -0.73 5.31
C LEU A 166 -4.24 0.53 4.85
N MET A 167 -4.27 1.56 5.71
CA MET A 167 -3.69 2.87 5.44
C MET A 167 -2.50 3.20 6.36
N ALA A 168 -2.20 2.37 7.36
CA ALA A 168 -0.98 2.51 8.14
C ALA A 168 0.24 2.02 7.33
N GLY A 169 1.41 2.49 7.71
CA GLY A 169 2.65 1.89 7.25
C GLY A 169 2.93 0.55 7.95
N THR A 170 4.07 -0.07 7.62
CA THR A 170 4.50 -1.33 8.26
C THR A 170 5.92 -1.21 8.77
N LEU A 171 6.22 -1.90 9.87
CA LEU A 171 7.55 -1.97 10.48
C LEU A 171 7.93 -3.44 10.61
N SER A 172 9.06 -3.85 10.04
CA SER A 172 9.60 -5.20 10.25
C SER A 172 10.77 -5.15 11.22
N THR A 173 10.93 -6.22 12.00
CA THR A 173 12.00 -6.39 13.00
C THR A 173 12.82 -7.64 12.70
N GLU A 174 14.07 -7.69 13.15
CA GLU A 174 14.89 -8.91 13.06
C GLU A 174 14.33 -10.06 13.90
N GLY A 175 13.50 -9.75 14.91
CA GLY A 175 12.80 -10.73 15.74
C GLY A 175 11.67 -11.49 15.02
N GLY A 176 11.52 -11.32 13.70
CA GLY A 176 10.52 -12.05 12.90
C GLY A 176 9.11 -11.50 13.02
N VAL A 177 8.92 -10.24 13.44
CA VAL A 177 7.60 -9.63 13.61
C VAL A 177 7.45 -8.40 12.72
N VAL A 178 6.29 -8.28 12.06
CA VAL A 178 5.86 -7.09 11.33
C VAL A 178 4.69 -6.40 12.02
N PHE A 179 4.84 -5.11 12.32
CA PHE A 179 3.82 -4.27 12.94
C PHE A 179 3.11 -3.39 11.92
N THR A 180 1.82 -3.13 12.13
CA THR A 180 1.02 -2.16 11.37
C THR A 180 -0.16 -1.70 12.24
N GLY A 181 -1.10 -0.98 11.63
CA GLY A 181 -2.40 -0.72 12.24
C GLY A 181 -3.50 -0.60 11.21
N ASN A 182 -4.74 -0.65 11.65
CA ASN A 182 -5.89 -0.59 10.77
C ASN A 182 -6.82 0.59 11.08
N GLN A 183 -7.79 0.78 10.19
CA GLN A 183 -8.76 1.87 10.28
C GLN A 183 -9.84 1.62 11.35
N LEU A 184 -9.92 0.39 11.89
CA LEU A 184 -10.78 0.01 13.02
C LEU A 184 -10.12 0.28 14.39
N GLY A 185 -8.97 0.96 14.39
CA GLY A 185 -8.28 1.42 15.58
C GLY A 185 -7.55 0.34 16.34
N PHE A 186 -7.00 -0.63 15.61
CA PHE A 186 -6.09 -1.62 16.17
C PHE A 186 -4.65 -1.37 15.71
N ALA A 187 -3.72 -1.50 16.65
CA ALA A 187 -2.35 -1.89 16.36
C ALA A 187 -2.32 -3.42 16.19
N LEU A 188 -1.59 -3.88 15.19
CA LEU A 188 -1.51 -5.28 14.79
C LEU A 188 -0.04 -5.69 14.67
N ALA A 189 0.27 -6.93 15.00
CA ALA A 189 1.55 -7.53 14.68
C ALA A 189 1.37 -8.95 14.13
N PHE A 190 2.21 -9.30 13.17
CA PHE A 190 2.17 -10.57 12.48
C PHE A 190 3.54 -11.24 12.51
N ASP A 191 3.55 -12.56 12.55
CA ASP A 191 4.73 -13.35 12.22
C ASP A 191 5.14 -13.06 10.77
N ALA A 192 6.41 -12.69 10.57
CA ALA A 192 6.90 -12.16 9.30
C ALA A 192 6.99 -13.23 8.20
N GLU A 193 7.18 -14.50 8.56
CA GLU A 193 7.30 -15.60 7.58
C GLU A 193 5.93 -16.15 7.16
N SER A 194 5.01 -16.31 8.11
CA SER A 194 3.71 -16.97 7.90
C SER A 194 2.55 -16.01 7.68
N GLY A 195 2.64 -14.78 8.18
CA GLY A 195 1.53 -13.82 8.19
C GLY A 195 0.48 -14.09 9.27
N GLU A 196 0.75 -14.99 10.22
CA GLU A 196 -0.14 -15.22 11.37
C GLU A 196 -0.20 -13.99 12.29
N GLU A 197 -1.39 -13.56 12.68
CA GLU A 197 -1.54 -12.48 13.66
C GLU A 197 -1.11 -12.95 15.05
N VAL A 198 -0.02 -12.38 15.58
CA VAL A 198 0.55 -12.75 16.88
C VAL A 198 0.20 -11.76 17.99
N TRP A 199 -0.27 -10.56 17.63
CA TRP A 199 -0.65 -9.54 18.60
C TRP A 199 -1.65 -8.53 18.03
N ARG A 200 -2.57 -8.08 18.89
CA ARG A 200 -3.58 -7.06 18.59
C ARG A 200 -3.85 -6.20 19.81
N HIS A 201 -3.91 -4.88 19.62
CA HIS A 201 -4.22 -3.93 20.69
C HIS A 201 -5.11 -2.79 20.19
N ARG A 202 -6.10 -2.38 20.99
CA ARG A 202 -7.02 -1.30 20.63
C ARG A 202 -6.45 0.06 21.03
N LEU A 203 -6.37 0.99 20.07
CA LEU A 203 -5.80 2.33 20.25
C LEU A 203 -6.86 3.42 20.38
N GLY A 204 -8.13 3.13 20.10
CA GLY A 204 -9.21 4.11 20.23
C GLY A 204 -9.27 5.18 19.13
N ALA A 205 -8.42 5.06 18.09
CA ALA A 205 -8.49 5.80 16.84
C ALA A 205 -7.84 4.96 15.72
N GLY A 206 -8.31 5.13 14.47
CA GLY A 206 -7.71 4.46 13.32
C GLY A 206 -6.25 4.88 13.08
N VAL A 207 -5.50 4.03 12.37
CA VAL A 207 -4.06 4.18 12.21
C VAL A 207 -3.69 4.45 10.76
N ARG A 208 -3.09 5.63 10.51
CA ARG A 208 -2.44 5.98 9.23
C ARG A 208 -0.94 6.23 9.40
N SER A 209 -0.42 6.24 10.62
CA SER A 209 1.01 6.49 10.85
C SER A 209 1.88 5.30 10.43
N GLN A 210 3.19 5.56 10.34
CA GLN A 210 4.21 4.54 10.22
C GLN A 210 4.65 4.10 11.63
N PRO A 211 4.50 2.82 12.01
CA PRO A 211 5.11 2.31 13.23
C PRO A 211 6.64 2.46 13.19
N ILE A 212 7.26 2.76 14.33
CA ILE A 212 8.72 2.81 14.47
C ILE A 212 9.17 1.94 15.64
N ALA A 213 10.39 1.42 15.57
CA ALA A 213 11.07 0.82 16.71
C ALA A 213 12.29 1.66 17.12
N TYR A 214 12.60 1.67 18.42
CA TYR A 214 13.80 2.29 18.95
C TYR A 214 14.23 1.61 20.25
N GLU A 215 15.51 1.74 20.60
CA GLU A 215 16.04 1.32 21.89
C GLU A 215 16.24 2.54 22.79
N ALA A 216 15.87 2.42 24.07
CA ALA A 216 16.20 3.38 25.11
C ALA A 216 16.51 2.64 26.42
N ASP A 217 17.64 2.97 27.05
CA ASP A 217 18.10 2.36 28.30
C ASP A 217 18.13 0.81 28.27
N GLY A 218 18.57 0.24 27.14
CA GLY A 218 18.68 -1.22 26.95
C GLY A 218 17.34 -1.94 26.76
N ARG A 219 16.25 -1.19 26.54
CA ARG A 219 14.89 -1.71 26.30
C ARG A 219 14.42 -1.31 24.92
N VAL A 220 13.74 -2.24 24.23
CA VAL A 220 13.24 -2.01 22.87
C VAL A 220 11.78 -1.60 22.92
N PHE A 221 11.44 -0.54 22.21
CA PHE A 221 10.10 0.02 22.15
C PHE A 221 9.60 0.07 20.71
N VAL A 222 8.28 -0.10 20.55
CA VAL A 222 7.55 0.16 19.31
C VAL A 222 6.57 1.30 19.57
N ALA A 223 6.64 2.36 18.74
CA ALA A 223 5.73 3.49 18.82
C ALA A 223 4.79 3.53 17.60
N ILE A 224 3.50 3.76 17.86
CA ILE A 224 2.44 3.79 16.85
C ILE A 224 1.55 5.01 17.11
N GLY A 225 1.43 5.89 16.12
CA GLY A 225 0.52 7.02 16.17
C GLY A 225 -0.89 6.60 15.75
N ALA A 226 -1.86 6.75 16.64
CA ALA A 226 -3.27 6.59 16.35
C ALA A 226 -3.91 7.97 16.14
N GLY A 227 -4.69 8.12 15.09
CA GLY A 227 -5.28 9.39 14.71
C GLY A 227 -5.55 9.42 13.21
N ASN A 228 -6.76 9.79 12.86
CA ASN A 228 -7.24 9.85 11.48
C ASN A 228 -7.73 11.27 11.16
N GLY A 229 -7.72 11.60 9.86
CA GLY A 229 -8.35 12.82 9.33
C GLY A 229 -9.56 12.48 8.46
N ARG A 230 -10.41 13.48 8.18
CA ARG A 230 -11.67 13.35 7.43
C ARG A 230 -11.54 12.85 5.97
N PHE A 231 -10.33 12.77 5.41
CA PHE A 231 -10.10 12.32 4.04
C PHE A 231 -10.37 10.81 3.81
N LEU A 232 -10.67 10.04 4.86
CA LEU A 232 -10.79 8.58 4.82
C LEU A 232 -12.21 8.06 4.55
N GLU A 233 -13.23 8.92 4.41
CA GLU A 233 -14.55 8.48 3.91
C GLU A 233 -14.40 7.80 2.53
N SER A 234 -13.44 8.24 1.72
CA SER A 234 -13.15 7.63 0.42
C SER A 234 -12.54 6.22 0.50
N THR A 235 -12.11 5.75 1.67
CA THR A 235 -11.65 4.37 1.89
C THR A 235 -12.76 3.45 2.40
N GLY A 236 -13.98 3.96 2.63
CA GLY A 236 -15.03 3.22 3.32
C GLY A 236 -14.75 3.00 4.81
N ALA A 237 -13.77 3.72 5.38
CA ALA A 237 -13.51 3.63 6.81
C ALA A 237 -14.66 4.29 7.59
N PRO A 238 -15.19 3.64 8.64
CA PRO A 238 -16.29 4.19 9.40
C PRO A 238 -15.85 5.42 10.22
N ASP A 239 -16.68 6.47 10.25
CA ASP A 239 -16.48 7.64 11.11
C ASP A 239 -16.96 7.34 12.55
N ILE A 240 -16.20 6.49 13.25
CA ILE A 240 -16.54 5.96 14.59
C ILE A 240 -15.59 6.43 15.69
N PHE A 241 -14.56 7.22 15.35
CA PHE A 241 -13.58 7.69 16.31
C PHE A 241 -13.66 9.22 16.48
N PRO A 242 -13.53 9.73 17.72
CA PRO A 242 -13.47 11.17 17.93
C PRO A 242 -12.23 11.76 17.25
N GLU A 243 -12.35 13.01 16.78
CA GLU A 243 -11.20 13.75 16.26
C GLU A 243 -10.11 13.87 17.33
N GLY A 244 -8.87 13.52 16.98
CA GLY A 244 -7.75 13.53 17.91
C GLY A 244 -6.58 12.67 17.43
N GLY A 245 -5.45 12.79 18.13
CA GLY A 245 -4.25 11.99 17.88
C GLY A 245 -3.57 11.60 19.19
N GLN A 246 -3.10 10.36 19.24
CA GLN A 246 -2.39 9.78 20.39
C GLN A 246 -1.17 9.01 19.89
N LEU A 247 -0.08 9.06 20.65
CA LEU A 247 1.09 8.22 20.43
C LEU A 247 1.10 7.11 21.47
N PHE A 248 1.03 5.86 21.01
CA PHE A 248 1.16 4.68 21.85
C PHE A 248 2.59 4.16 21.77
N VAL A 249 3.16 3.78 22.91
CA VAL A 249 4.50 3.20 23.01
C VAL A 249 4.37 1.87 23.74
N PHE A 250 4.80 0.81 23.08
CA PHE A 250 4.82 -0.56 23.60
C PHE A 250 6.26 -0.99 23.83
N GLU A 251 6.52 -1.70 24.91
CA GLU A 251 7.81 -2.35 25.16
C GLU A 251 7.76 -3.76 24.60
N LEU A 252 8.83 -4.18 23.90
CA LEU A 252 9.01 -5.57 23.48
C LEU A 252 9.62 -6.39 24.63
N PRO A 253 9.22 -7.68 24.79
CA PRO A 253 9.72 -8.54 25.85
C PRO A 253 11.23 -8.78 25.84
#